data_AF-A0A0G0PPQ9-F1
#
_entry.id   AF-A0A0G0PPQ9-F1
#
_cell.length_a   1.000
_cell.length_b   1.000
_cell.length_c   1.000
_cell.angle_alpha   90.00
_cell.angle_beta   90.00
_cell.angle_gamma   90.00
#
_symmetry.space_group_name_H-M   'P 1'
#
loop_
_entity.id
_entity.type
_entity.pdbx_description
1 polymer ?
#
loop_
_entity_poly.entity_id
_entity_poly.type
_entity_poly.pdbx_seq_one_letter_code
_entity_poly.pdbx_strand_id
1 'polypeptide(L)'
;VKNREAKEKARGGTKFQKEVFAVAQVNGIEKFADKIICGDSGEVLRKIPTGSIDIIITSPPYNFGLEYKNDEKNDAIHWDEYFKKIDIIWKECVRVLKPGGRLCLNVQPLFSDYIPTHHLMSKQLLNHGLIWKGEILWEKNNYNCKYTAWGSWKSPSMPYLKYTWEFVEVFSKDTHKKVGDSSRADITGDEFKKWVYAKWSIAPVPTIVPER
;
A
#
# COMPACT_ATOMS: atom_id res chain seq x y z
N VAL A 1 21.51 -25.90 5.83
CA VAL A 1 21.23 -25.62 7.26
C VAL A 1 20.45 -26.80 7.85
N LYS A 2 21.00 -27.54 8.82
CA LYS A 2 20.28 -28.62 9.53
C LYS A 2 19.07 -28.04 10.29
N ASN A 3 17.95 -28.76 10.31
CA ASN A 3 16.69 -28.40 11.02
C ASN A 3 16.10 -27.02 10.64
N ARG A 4 16.23 -26.60 9.37
CA ARG A 4 15.76 -25.29 8.88
C ARG A 4 14.28 -25.04 9.18
N GLU A 5 13.41 -26.02 8.91
CA GLU A 5 11.96 -25.86 9.06
C GLU A 5 11.54 -25.68 10.53
N ALA A 6 12.11 -26.47 11.44
CA ALA A 6 11.86 -26.33 12.89
C ALA A 6 12.27 -24.93 13.39
N LYS A 7 13.42 -24.42 12.92
CA LYS A 7 13.87 -23.05 13.22
C LYS A 7 12.99 -21.97 12.59
N GLU A 8 12.36 -22.25 11.46
CA GLU A 8 11.40 -21.32 10.83
C GLU A 8 10.08 -21.28 11.62
N LYS A 9 9.56 -22.43 12.06
CA LYS A 9 8.35 -22.51 12.91
C LYS A 9 8.55 -21.83 14.26
N ALA A 10 9.70 -22.08 14.91
CA ALA A 10 10.03 -21.47 16.20
C ALA A 10 10.13 -19.93 16.15
N ARG A 11 10.44 -19.35 14.98
CA ARG A 11 10.49 -17.89 14.80
C ARG A 11 9.11 -17.22 14.72
N GLY A 12 8.02 -18.00 14.65
CA GLY A 12 6.66 -17.46 14.64
C GLY A 12 6.29 -16.65 13.39
N GLY A 13 7.07 -16.76 12.31
CA GLY A 13 6.78 -16.06 11.06
C GLY A 13 5.58 -16.65 10.30
N THR A 14 5.02 -15.88 9.38
CA THR A 14 3.78 -16.25 8.67
C THR A 14 4.02 -17.11 7.43
N LYS A 15 5.25 -17.56 7.17
CA LYS A 15 5.64 -18.34 5.97
C LYS A 15 4.73 -19.54 5.69
N PHE A 16 4.21 -20.18 6.74
CA PHE A 16 3.41 -21.40 6.64
C PHE A 16 1.89 -21.15 6.60
N GLN A 17 1.44 -19.89 6.75
CA GLN A 17 0.02 -19.51 6.60
C GLN A 17 -0.36 -19.57 5.12
N LYS A 18 -0.63 -20.77 4.62
CA LYS A 18 -0.92 -21.09 3.21
C LYS A 18 -2.18 -21.94 3.07
N GLU A 19 -2.98 -22.01 4.12
CA GLU A 19 -4.27 -22.69 4.09
C GLU A 19 -5.17 -22.04 3.03
N VAL A 20 -5.98 -22.87 2.39
CA VAL A 20 -6.88 -22.44 1.33
C VAL A 20 -8.26 -22.26 1.94
N PHE A 21 -8.78 -21.04 1.85
CA PHE A 21 -10.10 -20.69 2.36
C PHE A 21 -11.13 -20.70 1.22
N ALA A 22 -12.32 -21.22 1.50
CA ALA A 22 -13.46 -21.11 0.59
C ALA A 22 -13.88 -19.64 0.48
N VAL A 23 -14.06 -19.16 -0.76
CA VAL A 23 -14.58 -17.82 -1.02
C VAL A 23 -16.05 -17.94 -1.36
N ALA A 24 -16.92 -17.42 -0.50
CA ALA A 24 -18.35 -17.42 -0.73
C ALA A 24 -18.73 -16.49 -1.90
N GLN A 25 -19.82 -16.81 -2.59
CA GLN A 25 -20.44 -15.87 -3.51
C GLN A 25 -21.01 -14.69 -2.71
N VAL A 26 -20.70 -13.48 -3.15
CA VAL A 26 -21.12 -12.25 -2.47
C VAL A 26 -22.03 -11.46 -3.41
N ASN A 27 -23.31 -11.39 -3.06
CA ASN A 27 -24.31 -10.62 -3.80
C ASN A 27 -24.13 -9.11 -3.54
N GLY A 28 -24.45 -8.27 -4.53
CA GLY A 28 -24.45 -6.82 -4.38
C GLY A 28 -23.10 -6.16 -4.63
N ILE A 29 -22.07 -6.90 -5.02
CA ILE A 29 -20.77 -6.32 -5.41
C ILE A 29 -20.80 -5.79 -6.85
N GLU A 30 -21.59 -6.42 -7.71
CA GLU A 30 -21.78 -6.07 -9.12
C GLU A 30 -22.23 -4.62 -9.33
N LYS A 31 -22.96 -4.03 -8.37
CA LYS A 31 -23.38 -2.63 -8.42
C LYS A 31 -22.22 -1.62 -8.36
N PHE A 32 -21.03 -2.07 -7.95
CA PHE A 32 -19.80 -1.28 -7.84
C PHE A 32 -18.79 -1.57 -8.97
N ALA A 33 -19.04 -2.57 -9.82
CA ALA A 33 -18.15 -2.89 -10.94
C ALA A 33 -18.10 -1.73 -11.95
N ASP A 34 -16.91 -1.51 -12.52
CA ASP A 34 -16.64 -0.54 -13.59
C ASP A 34 -17.11 0.89 -13.30
N LYS A 35 -16.99 1.32 -12.03
CA LYS A 35 -17.42 2.65 -11.57
C LYS A 35 -16.32 3.43 -10.88
N ILE A 36 -16.32 4.73 -11.13
CA ILE A 36 -15.65 5.72 -10.29
C ILE A 36 -16.69 6.26 -9.31
N ILE A 37 -16.41 6.14 -8.02
CA ILE A 37 -17.34 6.55 -6.96
C ILE A 37 -16.73 7.74 -6.23
N CYS A 38 -17.33 8.91 -6.42
CA CYS A 38 -16.92 10.12 -5.72
C CYS A 38 -17.55 10.14 -4.32
N GLY A 39 -16.72 10.21 -3.28
CA GLY A 39 -17.16 10.31 -1.88
C GLY A 39 -16.01 10.07 -0.91
N ASP A 40 -16.29 10.21 0.39
CA ASP A 40 -15.34 9.82 1.43
C ASP A 40 -15.14 8.30 1.40
N SER A 41 -13.88 7.86 1.33
CA SER A 41 -13.55 6.44 1.18
C SER A 41 -14.01 5.61 2.38
N GLY A 42 -13.98 6.16 3.60
CA GLY A 42 -14.47 5.51 4.80
C GLY A 42 -15.99 5.27 4.77
N GLU A 43 -16.76 6.18 4.16
CA GLU A 43 -18.20 6.00 3.97
C GLU A 43 -18.54 5.07 2.81
N VAL A 44 -17.81 5.18 1.69
CA VAL A 44 -18.04 4.36 0.50
C VAL A 44 -17.74 2.89 0.79
N LEU A 45 -16.60 2.59 1.45
CA LEU A 45 -16.20 1.22 1.78
C LEU A 45 -17.25 0.51 2.64
N ARG A 46 -17.92 1.20 3.56
CA ARG A 46 -19.00 0.64 4.40
C ARG A 46 -20.18 0.10 3.58
N LYS A 47 -20.41 0.63 2.38
CA LYS A 47 -21.48 0.18 1.47
C LYS A 47 -21.08 -1.08 0.68
N ILE A 48 -19.78 -1.40 0.64
CA ILE A 48 -19.24 -2.56 -0.07
C ILE A 48 -19.35 -3.80 0.82
N PRO A 49 -19.90 -4.92 0.31
CA PRO A 49 -20.02 -6.16 1.07
C PRO A 49 -18.69 -6.69 1.61
N THR A 50 -18.72 -7.32 2.78
CA THR A 50 -17.56 -8.00 3.38
C THR A 50 -17.06 -9.13 2.48
N GLY A 51 -15.73 -9.32 2.40
CA GLY A 51 -15.16 -10.45 1.66
C GLY A 51 -15.48 -10.47 0.16
N SER A 52 -15.61 -9.29 -0.46
CA SER A 52 -16.01 -9.14 -1.87
C SER A 52 -14.87 -8.69 -2.79
N ILE A 53 -13.80 -8.11 -2.25
CA ILE A 53 -12.69 -7.53 -3.02
C ILE A 53 -11.48 -8.47 -3.04
N ASP A 54 -10.92 -8.71 -4.22
CA ASP A 54 -9.74 -9.57 -4.41
C ASP A 54 -8.42 -8.82 -4.17
N ILE A 55 -8.35 -7.55 -4.59
CA ILE A 55 -7.16 -6.70 -4.47
C ILE A 55 -7.56 -5.25 -4.19
N ILE A 56 -6.83 -4.62 -3.27
CA ILE A 56 -6.88 -3.19 -3.00
C ILE A 56 -5.52 -2.63 -3.38
N ILE A 57 -5.49 -1.61 -4.23
CA ILE A 57 -4.29 -0.84 -4.56
C ILE A 57 -4.57 0.59 -4.14
N THR A 58 -3.73 1.16 -3.29
CA THR A 58 -3.99 2.49 -2.72
C THR A 58 -2.70 3.25 -2.44
N SER A 59 -2.82 4.58 -2.40
CA SER A 59 -1.81 5.50 -1.91
C SER A 59 -2.54 6.55 -1.07
N PRO A 60 -2.51 6.45 0.27
CA PRO A 60 -3.18 7.39 1.15
C PRO A 60 -2.73 8.83 0.91
N PRO A 61 -3.62 9.81 1.15
CA PRO A 61 -3.23 11.21 1.04
C PRO A 61 -2.13 11.49 2.06
N TYR A 62 -0.95 11.88 1.61
CA TYR A 62 0.11 12.31 2.49
C TYR A 62 -0.33 13.61 3.18
N ASN A 63 -0.17 13.69 4.51
CA ASN A 63 -0.51 14.86 5.33
C ASN A 63 0.50 16.02 5.10
N PHE A 64 0.73 16.41 3.85
CA PHE A 64 1.69 17.45 3.45
C PHE A 64 1.22 18.88 3.75
N GLY A 65 0.07 19.06 4.42
CA GLY A 65 -0.54 20.38 4.59
C GLY A 65 -0.88 21.07 3.26
N LEU A 66 -1.05 20.31 2.18
CA LEU A 66 -1.48 20.86 0.89
C LEU A 66 -2.95 21.27 1.02
N GLU A 67 -3.21 22.58 0.92
CA GLU A 67 -4.56 23.13 0.78
C GLU A 67 -5.25 22.45 -0.41
N TYR A 68 -6.08 21.44 -0.14
CA TYR A 68 -7.09 21.03 -1.11
C TYR A 68 -8.07 22.19 -1.20
N LYS A 69 -8.37 22.66 -2.42
CA LYS A 69 -9.11 23.90 -2.72
C LYS A 69 -10.47 24.12 -2.03
N ASN A 70 -10.95 23.19 -1.21
CA ASN A 70 -12.21 23.25 -0.47
C ASN A 70 -12.05 23.01 1.06
N ASP A 71 -10.84 22.98 1.62
CA ASP A 71 -10.64 22.83 3.07
C ASP A 71 -10.52 24.21 3.75
N GLU A 72 -11.65 24.82 4.11
CA GLU A 72 -11.72 26.05 4.93
C GLU A 72 -11.35 25.80 6.41
N LYS A 73 -10.86 24.61 6.77
CA LYS A 73 -10.50 24.22 8.14
C LYS A 73 -9.00 23.98 8.27
N ASN A 74 -8.30 25.05 8.67
CA ASN A 74 -7.01 25.08 9.35
C ASN A 74 -6.07 23.88 9.15
N ASP A 75 -5.12 24.07 8.24
CA ASP A 75 -3.68 23.78 8.38
C ASP A 75 -3.26 22.77 9.44
N ALA A 76 -2.69 21.66 8.95
CA ALA A 76 -2.02 20.59 9.67
C ALA A 76 -2.91 19.80 10.67
N ILE A 77 -3.54 18.73 10.17
CA ILE A 77 -4.09 17.69 11.04
C ILE A 77 -2.93 17.10 11.86
N HIS A 78 -3.04 17.11 13.19
CA HIS A 78 -2.06 16.48 14.06
C HIS A 78 -1.87 15.00 13.65
N TRP A 79 -0.64 14.51 13.65
CA TRP A 79 -0.30 13.16 13.16
C TRP A 79 -1.19 12.06 13.75
N ASP A 80 -1.53 12.16 15.02
CA ASP A 80 -2.43 11.21 15.68
C ASP A 80 -3.81 11.16 15.06
N GLU A 81 -4.41 12.31 14.73
CA GLU A 81 -5.73 12.37 14.09
C GLU A 81 -5.68 11.87 12.65
N TYR A 82 -4.60 12.19 11.94
CA TYR A 82 -4.35 11.64 10.60
C TYR A 82 -4.28 10.10 10.63
N PHE A 83 -3.44 9.53 11.50
CA PHE A 83 -3.29 8.08 11.58
C PHE A 83 -4.54 7.39 12.12
N LYS A 84 -5.32 8.02 13.00
CA LYS A 84 -6.64 7.51 13.42
C LYS A 84 -7.61 7.43 12.25
N LYS A 85 -7.70 8.48 11.41
CA LYS A 85 -8.56 8.48 10.23
C LYS A 85 -8.17 7.36 9.26
N ILE A 86 -6.87 7.21 9.01
CA ILE A 86 -6.33 6.14 8.17
C ILE A 86 -6.63 4.75 8.77
N ASP A 87 -6.50 4.57 10.08
CA ASP A 87 -6.79 3.30 10.76
C ASP A 87 -8.25 2.85 10.59
N ILE A 88 -9.20 3.79 10.64
CA ILE A 88 -10.62 3.51 10.38
C ILE A 88 -10.84 2.98 8.96
N ILE A 89 -10.13 3.55 7.98
CA ILE A 89 -10.18 3.10 6.59
C ILE A 89 -9.57 1.71 6.45
N TRP A 90 -8.44 1.43 7.12
CA TRP A 90 -7.82 0.10 7.15
C TRP A 90 -8.76 -0.98 7.64
N LYS A 91 -9.51 -0.72 8.71
CA LYS A 91 -10.51 -1.66 9.21
C LYS A 91 -11.53 -2.05 8.12
N GLU A 92 -12.02 -1.08 7.36
CA GLU A 92 -12.96 -1.34 6.26
C GLU A 92 -12.29 -2.05 5.07
N CYS A 93 -11.06 -1.68 4.71
CA CYS A 93 -10.27 -2.38 3.69
C CYS A 93 -10.09 -3.86 4.05
N VAL A 94 -9.72 -4.17 5.29
CA VAL A 94 -9.58 -5.56 5.77
C VAL A 94 -10.92 -6.29 5.75
N ARG A 95 -12.02 -5.63 6.13
CA ARG A 95 -13.36 -6.21 6.07
C ARG A 95 -13.76 -6.62 4.65
N VAL A 96 -13.59 -5.73 3.67
CA VAL A 96 -14.04 -5.99 2.28
C VAL A 96 -13.14 -6.98 1.54
N LEU A 97 -11.88 -7.17 1.96
CA LEU A 97 -10.98 -8.15 1.36
C LEU A 97 -11.46 -9.59 1.56
N LYS A 98 -11.37 -10.39 0.49
CA LYS A 98 -11.50 -11.86 0.53
C LYS A 98 -10.33 -12.49 1.30
N PRO A 99 -10.51 -13.68 1.91
CA PRO A 99 -9.38 -14.51 2.32
C PRO A 99 -8.40 -14.74 1.16
N GLY A 100 -7.11 -14.55 1.43
CA GLY A 100 -6.04 -14.57 0.42
C GLY A 100 -5.99 -13.34 -0.49
N GLY A 101 -6.94 -12.41 -0.37
CA GLY A 101 -6.92 -11.11 -1.05
C GLY A 101 -5.74 -10.25 -0.63
N ARG A 102 -5.37 -9.29 -1.48
CA ARG A 102 -4.16 -8.48 -1.30
C ARG A 102 -4.47 -7.02 -1.06
N LEU A 103 -3.68 -6.38 -0.20
CA LEU A 103 -3.61 -4.93 -0.09
C LEU A 103 -2.21 -4.49 -0.50
N CYS A 104 -2.13 -3.67 -1.53
CA CYS A 104 -0.92 -3.05 -2.04
C CYS A 104 -0.93 -1.57 -1.65
N LEU A 105 -0.08 -1.21 -0.71
CA LEU A 105 0.05 0.14 -0.17
C LEU A 105 1.25 0.83 -0.82
N ASN A 106 1.00 1.81 -1.68
CA ASN A 106 2.03 2.72 -2.16
C ASN A 106 2.23 3.87 -1.15
N VAL A 107 3.39 3.90 -0.51
CA VAL A 107 3.72 4.86 0.55
C VAL A 107 5.21 5.20 0.53
N GLN A 108 5.55 6.43 0.86
CA GLN A 108 6.92 6.87 1.15
C GLN A 108 7.00 7.49 2.55
N PRO A 109 8.16 7.42 3.24
CA PRO A 109 8.39 8.22 4.44
C PRO A 109 8.14 9.70 4.16
N LEU A 110 7.54 10.39 5.13
CA LEU A 110 7.50 11.85 5.08
C LEU A 110 8.82 12.39 5.61
N PHE A 111 9.76 12.57 4.69
CA PHE A 111 11.12 12.98 5.00
C PHE A 111 11.21 14.44 5.51
N SER A 112 10.25 15.31 5.19
CA SER A 112 10.28 16.74 5.58
C SER A 112 10.07 16.91 7.08
N ASP A 113 9.20 16.06 7.64
CA ASP A 113 8.81 16.08 9.04
C ASP A 113 9.43 14.90 9.81
N TYR A 114 10.33 14.14 9.16
CA TYR A 114 10.98 12.95 9.71
C TYR A 114 10.01 11.90 10.25
N ILE A 115 8.84 11.74 9.62
CA ILE A 115 7.82 10.77 10.03
C ILE A 115 7.96 9.49 9.21
N PRO A 116 8.17 8.31 9.85
CA PRO A 116 8.23 7.02 9.17
C PRO A 116 6.82 6.51 8.85
N THR A 117 6.07 7.27 8.04
CA THR A 117 4.67 7.01 7.65
C THR A 117 4.45 5.58 7.17
N HIS A 118 5.33 5.08 6.30
CA HIS A 118 5.32 3.70 5.82
C HIS A 118 5.29 2.69 6.98
N HIS A 119 6.29 2.71 7.88
CA HIS A 119 6.32 1.81 9.06
C HIS A 119 5.09 1.92 9.97
N LEU A 120 4.57 3.14 10.18
CA LEU A 120 3.39 3.35 11.01
C LEU A 120 2.15 2.73 10.38
N MET A 121 1.94 2.90 9.07
CA MET A 121 0.85 2.28 8.33
C MET A 121 1.01 0.76 8.24
N SER A 122 2.23 0.24 8.00
CA SER A 122 2.49 -1.21 8.03
C SER A 122 2.08 -1.79 9.37
N LYS A 123 2.45 -1.12 10.48
CA LYS A 123 2.11 -1.57 11.83
C LYS A 123 0.59 -1.59 12.05
N GLN A 124 -0.14 -0.58 11.59
CA GLN A 124 -1.61 -0.57 11.67
C GLN A 124 -2.21 -1.76 10.90
N LEU A 125 -1.78 -1.98 9.66
CA LEU A 125 -2.27 -3.09 8.84
C LEU A 125 -1.97 -4.46 9.48
N LEU A 126 -0.78 -4.63 10.07
CA LEU A 126 -0.42 -5.82 10.85
C LEU A 126 -1.33 -5.99 12.08
N ASN A 127 -1.64 -4.90 12.80
CA ASN A 127 -2.53 -4.91 13.96
C ASN A 127 -3.98 -5.28 13.57
N HIS A 128 -4.43 -4.95 12.35
CA HIS A 128 -5.71 -5.41 11.80
C HIS A 128 -5.67 -6.86 11.29
N GLY A 129 -4.57 -7.59 11.53
CA GLY A 129 -4.45 -9.02 11.22
C GLY A 129 -4.01 -9.32 9.79
N LEU A 130 -3.62 -8.31 9.00
CA LEU A 130 -3.02 -8.58 7.70
C LEU A 130 -1.62 -9.17 7.86
N ILE A 131 -1.27 -10.01 6.89
CA ILE A 131 0.00 -10.71 6.83
C ILE A 131 0.91 -10.01 5.82
N TRP A 132 2.04 -9.49 6.29
CA TRP A 132 3.05 -8.91 5.40
C TRP A 132 3.65 -9.99 4.48
N LYS A 133 3.68 -9.69 3.17
CA LYS A 133 4.19 -10.57 2.12
C LYS A 133 5.55 -10.13 1.59
N GLY A 134 5.74 -8.83 1.46
CA GLY A 134 6.93 -8.24 0.86
C GLY A 134 6.74 -6.75 0.62
N GLU A 135 7.81 -6.12 0.18
CA GLU A 135 7.86 -4.70 -0.16
C GLU A 135 8.59 -4.58 -1.49
N ILE A 136 8.06 -3.74 -2.39
CA ILE A 136 8.61 -3.48 -3.70
C ILE A 136 9.11 -2.04 -3.73
N LEU A 137 10.33 -1.84 -4.23
CA LEU A 137 10.88 -0.53 -4.51
C LEU A 137 10.40 -0.06 -5.88
N TRP A 138 9.54 0.95 -5.91
CA TRP A 138 9.10 1.57 -7.15
C TRP A 138 9.98 2.78 -7.47
N GLU A 139 10.97 2.58 -8.35
CA GLU A 139 11.82 3.64 -8.90
C GLU A 139 11.03 4.47 -9.92
N LYS A 140 10.81 5.75 -9.55
CA LYS A 140 10.02 6.71 -10.35
C LYS A 140 10.86 7.34 -11.47
N ASN A 141 12.18 7.14 -11.48
CA ASN A 141 13.13 7.76 -12.39
C ASN A 141 13.07 9.31 -12.39
N ASN A 142 12.53 9.92 -11.32
CA ASN A 142 12.46 11.37 -11.18
C ASN A 142 13.70 11.87 -10.41
N TYR A 143 14.82 11.93 -11.11
CA TYR A 143 16.12 12.29 -10.54
C TYR A 143 16.33 13.81 -10.39
N ASN A 144 15.27 14.65 -10.46
CA ASN A 144 15.39 16.10 -10.33
C ASN A 144 15.99 16.49 -8.98
N CYS A 145 17.32 16.53 -8.90
CA CYS A 145 18.14 16.92 -7.76
C CYS A 145 18.37 18.44 -7.79
N LYS A 146 17.30 19.21 -8.03
CA LYS A 146 17.38 20.67 -8.13
C LYS A 146 17.65 21.32 -6.77
N TYR A 147 17.31 20.64 -5.68
CA TYR A 147 17.43 21.16 -4.32
C TYR A 147 18.47 20.36 -3.55
N THR A 148 19.65 20.95 -3.39
CA THR A 148 20.54 20.64 -2.28
C THR A 148 19.86 21.15 -1.01
N ALA A 149 19.80 20.37 0.07
CA ALA A 149 19.31 20.88 1.34
C ALA A 149 20.20 22.06 1.78
N TRP A 150 19.68 23.28 1.64
CA TRP A 150 20.35 24.51 2.06
C TRP A 150 20.45 24.48 3.59
N GLY A 151 21.59 24.01 4.11
CA GLY A 151 21.83 23.84 5.55
C GLY A 151 22.84 22.74 5.90
N SER A 152 23.07 21.77 5.02
CA SER A 152 24.04 20.68 5.24
C SER A 152 24.93 20.40 4.02
N TRP A 153 25.02 21.35 3.08
CA TRP A 153 25.78 21.16 1.86
C TRP A 153 27.26 20.85 2.17
N LYS A 154 27.70 19.64 1.77
CA LYS A 154 29.03 19.10 2.08
C LYS A 154 29.36 19.07 3.58
N SER A 155 28.35 19.04 4.45
CA SER A 155 28.49 18.91 5.89
C SER A 155 27.87 17.59 6.37
N PRO A 156 28.56 16.83 7.23
CA PRO A 156 27.98 15.65 7.86
C PRO A 156 26.96 16.00 8.97
N SER A 157 26.74 17.29 9.26
CA SER A 157 25.89 17.73 10.37
C SER A 157 24.45 17.24 10.25
N MET A 158 23.86 17.24 9.05
CA MET A 158 22.48 16.81 8.85
C MET A 158 22.16 16.52 7.37
N PRO A 159 22.76 15.49 6.74
CA PRO A 159 22.48 15.19 5.35
C PRO A 159 21.02 14.79 5.14
N TYR A 160 20.43 15.27 4.05
CA TYR A 160 19.08 14.93 3.67
C TYR A 160 19.03 13.63 2.87
N LEU A 161 18.23 12.65 3.32
CA LEU A 161 18.04 11.40 2.61
C LEU A 161 16.94 11.57 1.56
N LYS A 162 17.33 11.51 0.29
CA LYS A 162 16.40 11.60 -0.83
C LYS A 162 16.07 10.20 -1.35
N TYR A 163 14.77 9.91 -1.36
CA TYR A 163 14.23 8.69 -1.96
C TYR A 163 13.89 8.98 -3.42
N THR A 164 14.53 8.27 -4.36
CA THR A 164 14.15 8.30 -5.79
C THR A 164 13.00 7.35 -6.10
N TRP A 165 12.62 6.54 -5.10
CA TRP A 165 11.57 5.54 -5.15
C TRP A 165 10.49 5.76 -4.09
N GLU A 166 9.35 5.10 -4.26
CA GLU A 166 8.37 4.85 -3.21
C GLU A 166 8.35 3.35 -2.87
N PHE A 167 7.70 2.99 -1.77
CA PHE A 167 7.52 1.61 -1.36
C PHE A 167 6.10 1.17 -1.72
N VAL A 168 6.00 0.01 -2.38
CA VAL A 168 4.73 -0.69 -2.55
C VAL A 168 4.76 -1.91 -1.62
N GLU A 169 4.18 -1.74 -0.43
CA GLU A 169 4.07 -2.81 0.55
C GLU A 169 2.89 -3.73 0.21
N VAL A 170 3.11 -5.04 0.27
CA VAL A 170 2.10 -6.04 -0.09
C VAL A 170 1.71 -6.84 1.15
N PHE A 171 0.41 -6.84 1.42
CA PHE A 171 -0.20 -7.55 2.52
C PHE A 171 -1.25 -8.55 2.03
N SER A 172 -1.57 -9.52 2.88
CA SER A 172 -2.49 -10.63 2.58
C SER A 172 -3.46 -10.79 3.73
N LYS A 173 -4.73 -11.06 3.43
CA LYS A 173 -5.71 -11.39 4.47
C LYS A 173 -5.74 -12.90 4.72
N ASP A 174 -5.61 -13.33 5.97
CA ASP A 174 -5.71 -14.71 6.50
C ASP A 174 -4.70 -15.75 5.97
N THR A 175 -4.31 -15.69 4.70
CA THR A 175 -3.40 -16.65 4.04
C THR A 175 -2.56 -15.99 2.95
N HIS A 176 -1.38 -16.57 2.72
CA HIS A 176 -0.54 -16.23 1.57
C HIS A 176 -1.07 -16.80 0.25
N LYS A 177 -2.02 -17.75 0.26
CA LYS A 177 -2.57 -18.36 -0.96
C LYS A 177 -3.88 -17.71 -1.37
N LYS A 178 -3.92 -17.17 -2.59
CA LYS A 178 -5.15 -16.72 -3.25
C LYS A 178 -5.73 -17.87 -4.07
N VAL A 179 -7.02 -18.19 -3.88
CA VAL A 179 -7.76 -19.11 -4.76
C VAL A 179 -8.12 -18.43 -6.07
N GLY A 180 -8.11 -19.21 -7.15
CA GLY A 180 -8.47 -18.79 -8.49
C GLY A 180 -8.22 -19.92 -9.48
N ASP A 181 -8.82 -19.80 -10.66
CA ASP A 181 -8.57 -20.70 -11.78
C ASP A 181 -7.26 -20.30 -12.47
N SER A 182 -6.24 -21.14 -12.35
CA SER A 182 -4.92 -20.88 -12.94
C SER A 182 -4.93 -20.87 -14.47
N SER A 183 -5.94 -21.46 -15.12
CA SER A 183 -6.08 -21.42 -16.57
C SER A 183 -6.44 -20.02 -17.10
N ARG A 184 -6.93 -19.14 -16.22
CA ARG A 184 -7.25 -17.74 -16.53
C ARG A 184 -6.09 -16.77 -16.31
N ALA A 185 -4.93 -17.26 -15.86
CA ALA A 185 -3.74 -16.42 -15.72
C ALA A 185 -3.13 -16.17 -17.11
N ASP A 186 -2.98 -14.91 -17.48
CA ASP A 186 -2.48 -14.45 -18.77
C ASP A 186 -1.01 -13.97 -18.73
N ILE A 187 -0.40 -13.93 -17.54
CA ILE A 187 1.01 -13.55 -17.38
C ILE A 187 1.95 -14.54 -18.07
N THR A 188 2.86 -14.01 -18.88
CA THR A 188 3.90 -14.81 -19.55
C THR A 188 5.02 -15.19 -18.57
N GLY A 189 5.83 -16.19 -18.93
CA GLY A 189 6.99 -16.59 -18.13
C GLY A 189 8.03 -15.47 -17.94
N ASP A 190 8.17 -14.58 -18.93
CA ASP A 190 9.12 -13.47 -18.86
C ASP A 190 8.57 -12.30 -18.03
N GLU A 191 7.28 -12.00 -18.14
CA GLU A 191 6.61 -11.06 -17.23
C GLU A 191 6.67 -11.57 -15.79
N PHE A 192 6.44 -12.86 -15.55
CA PHE A 192 6.54 -13.43 -14.21
C PHE A 192 7.94 -13.19 -13.63
N LYS A 193 9.00 -13.55 -14.36
CA LYS A 193 10.38 -13.32 -13.92
C LYS A 193 10.64 -11.82 -13.67
N LYS A 194 10.15 -10.94 -14.55
CA LYS A 194 10.30 -9.49 -14.41
C LYS A 194 9.65 -8.96 -13.14
N TRP A 195 8.39 -9.34 -12.88
CA TRP A 195 7.58 -8.74 -11.82
C TRP A 195 7.86 -9.32 -10.43
N VAL A 196 8.45 -10.53 -10.32
CA VAL A 196 8.90 -11.06 -9.01
C VAL A 196 10.16 -10.38 -8.49
N TYR A 197 10.91 -9.65 -9.31
CA TYR A 197 11.95 -8.76 -8.82
C TYR A 197 11.31 -7.56 -8.14
N ALA A 198 11.51 -7.42 -6.83
CA ALA A 198 10.93 -6.38 -6.01
C ALA A 198 11.56 -4.97 -6.20
N LYS A 199 12.08 -4.70 -7.41
CA LYS A 199 12.54 -3.38 -7.85
C LYS A 199 11.91 -3.09 -9.20
N TRP A 200 10.90 -2.23 -9.21
CA TRP A 200 10.16 -1.85 -10.41
C TRP A 200 10.60 -0.48 -10.87
N SER A 201 11.10 -0.38 -12.10
CA SER A 201 11.40 0.90 -12.73
C SER A 201 10.26 1.26 -13.68
N ILE A 202 9.42 2.19 -13.23
CA ILE A 202 8.23 2.64 -13.96
C ILE A 202 8.16 4.16 -13.79
N ALA A 203 8.33 4.91 -14.88
CA ALA A 203 8.20 6.36 -14.84
C ALA A 203 6.73 6.76 -14.66
N PRO A 204 6.42 7.79 -13.84
CA PRO A 204 5.08 8.35 -13.79
C PRO A 204 4.73 8.98 -15.14
N VAL A 205 3.48 8.82 -15.57
CA VAL A 205 2.97 9.49 -16.78
C VAL A 205 2.95 11.01 -16.50
N PRO A 206 3.51 11.86 -17.39
CA PRO A 206 3.43 13.31 -17.23
C PRO A 206 1.97 13.74 -17.15
N THR A 207 1.63 14.60 -16.20
CA THR A 207 0.32 15.25 -16.20
C THR A 207 0.19 16.05 -17.48
N ILE A 208 -0.66 15.61 -18.41
CA ILE A 208 -1.06 16.43 -19.55
C ILE A 208 -1.91 17.54 -18.94
N VAL A 209 -1.30 18.71 -18.73
CA VAL A 209 -2.04 19.91 -18.36
C VAL A 209 -2.80 20.31 -19.63
N PRO A 210 -4.14 20.33 -19.63
CA PRO A 210 -4.88 20.83 -20.78
C PRO A 210 -4.43 22.27 -21.04
N GLU A 211 -4.03 22.56 -22.27
CA GLU A 211 -3.83 23.95 -22.70
C GLU A 211 -5.11 24.73 -22.41
N ARG A 212 -4.97 25.84 -21.68
CA ARG A 212 -6.07 26.77 -21.40
C ARG A 212 -6.37 27.61 -22.63
#